data_AF-A0A1S4DK85-F1
#
_entry.id   AF-A0A1S4DK85-F1
#
_cell.length_a   1.000
_cell.length_b   1.000
_cell.length_c   1.000
_cell.angle_alpha   90.00
_cell.angle_beta   90.00
_cell.angle_gamma   90.00
#
_symmetry.space_group_name_H-M   'P 1'
#
loop_
_entity.id
_entity.type
_entity.pdbx_description
1 polymer ?
#
loop_
_entity_poly.entity_id
_entity_poly.type
_entity_poly.pdbx_seq_one_letter_code
_entity_poly.pdbx_strand_id
1 'polypeptide(L)' 'MLPQRMKKAMTDNPKKLANLIDLVNLPSTLREFMGQSQTSRLGCFKRVWSYIKENNLQVLTILVSRIN' A
#
# COMPACT_ATOMS: atom_id res chain seq x y z
N MET A 1 15.70 6.86 17.09
CA MET A 1 16.75 6.43 16.13
C MET A 1 16.17 5.34 15.23
N LEU A 2 16.23 5.48 13.91
CA LEU A 2 15.75 4.43 12.98
C LEU A 2 16.62 3.17 13.11
N PRO A 3 16.03 1.97 13.22
CA PRO A 3 16.78 0.71 13.32
C PRO A 3 17.78 0.57 12.15
N GLN A 4 19.02 0.15 12.41
CA GLN A 4 20.06 -0.01 11.38
C GLN A 4 19.61 -0.91 10.21
N ARG A 5 18.73 -1.89 10.48
CA ARG A 5 18.13 -2.76 9.45
C ARG A 5 17.23 -2.02 8.47
N MET A 6 16.43 -1.05 8.94
CA MET A 6 15.62 -0.20 8.06
C MET A 6 16.49 0.70 7.19
N LYS A 7 17.58 1.23 7.75
CA LYS A 7 18.54 2.04 6.99
C LYS A 7 19.18 1.24 5.86
N LYS A 8 19.57 -0.01 6.11
CA LYS A 8 20.18 -0.88 5.10
C LYS A 8 19.22 -1.22 3.96
N ALA A 9 17.98 -1.62 4.29
CA ALA A 9 16.94 -1.91 3.30
C ALA A 9 16.51 -0.68 2.47
N MET A 10 16.55 0.53 3.06
CA MET A 10 16.30 1.78 2.33
C MET A 10 17.40 2.09 1.30
N THR A 11 18.66 1.78 1.62
CA THR A 11 19.81 2.02 0.74
C THR A 11 20.00 0.92 -0.31
N ASP A 12 19.60 -0.33 -0.02
CA ASP A 12 19.79 -1.48 -0.92
C ASP A 12 18.89 -1.43 -2.18
N ASN A 13 17.70 -0.81 -2.10
CA ASN A 13 16.84 -0.63 -3.29
C ASN A 13 15.99 0.66 -3.24
N PRO A 14 16.63 1.84 -3.36
CA PRO A 14 15.94 3.12 -3.28
C PRO A 14 14.88 3.28 -4.37
N LYS A 15 15.08 2.66 -5.54
CA LYS A 15 14.10 2.69 -6.65
C LYS A 15 12.80 1.98 -6.30
N LYS A 16 12.84 0.79 -5.67
CA LYS A 16 11.60 0.11 -5.22
C LYS A 16 10.88 0.91 -4.15
N LEU A 17 11.63 1.51 -3.23
CA LEU A 17 11.04 2.28 -2.14
C LEU A 17 10.40 3.57 -2.65
N ALA A 18 11.09 4.29 -3.54
CA ALA A 18 10.53 5.45 -4.24
C ALA A 18 9.23 5.06 -4.94
N ASN A 19 9.21 3.96 -5.70
CA ASN A 19 8.02 3.46 -6.37
C ASN A 19 6.81 3.16 -5.45
N LEU A 20 7.03 2.83 -4.17
CA LEU A 20 5.95 2.58 -3.21
C LEU A 20 5.36 3.87 -2.63
N ILE A 21 6.18 4.92 -2.53
CA ILE A 21 5.83 6.21 -1.93
C ILE A 21 5.41 7.22 -3.01
N ASP A 22 5.81 6.99 -4.25
CA ASP A 22 5.54 7.86 -5.39
C ASP A 22 4.03 8.05 -5.60
N LEU A 23 3.63 9.31 -5.77
CA LEU A 23 2.23 9.72 -5.94
C LEU A 23 1.83 9.48 -7.39
N VAL A 24 0.84 8.62 -7.60
CA VAL A 24 0.29 8.33 -8.92
C VAL A 24 -1.13 8.88 -9.05
N ASN A 25 -1.45 9.40 -10.23
CA ASN A 25 -2.81 9.84 -10.55
C ASN A 25 -3.75 8.63 -10.60
N LEU A 26 -4.88 8.77 -9.92
CA LEU A 26 -5.88 7.71 -9.86
C LEU A 26 -6.87 7.79 -11.03
N PRO A 27 -7.26 6.65 -11.61
CA PRO A 27 -8.44 6.53 -12.47
C PRO A 27 -9.71 7.02 -11.76
N SER A 28 -10.71 7.46 -12.52
CA SER A 28 -11.96 8.05 -12.00
C SER A 28 -12.62 7.18 -10.92
N THR A 29 -12.75 5.87 -11.15
CA THR A 29 -13.35 4.93 -10.19
C THR A 29 -12.57 4.84 -8.87
N LEU A 30 -11.23 4.85 -8.93
CA LEU A 30 -10.41 4.83 -7.72
C LEU A 30 -10.40 6.19 -7.01
N ARG A 31 -10.55 7.30 -7.74
CA ARG A 31 -10.66 8.64 -7.17
C ARG A 31 -11.92 8.76 -6.31
N GLU A 32 -13.04 8.19 -6.73
CA GLU A 32 -14.28 8.13 -5.94
C GLU A 32 -14.09 7.26 -4.70
N PHE A 33 -13.50 6.08 -4.84
CA PHE A 33 -13.25 5.16 -3.72
C PHE A 33 -12.27 5.74 -2.67
N MET A 34 -11.21 6.41 -3.13
CA MET A 34 -10.18 6.97 -2.26
C MET A 34 -10.51 8.37 -1.74
N GLY A 35 -11.43 9.09 -2.39
CA GLY A 35 -11.75 10.48 -2.11
C GLY A 35 -10.63 11.47 -2.45
N GLN A 36 -9.61 11.05 -3.19
CA GLN A 36 -8.45 11.88 -3.56
C GLN A 36 -8.02 11.64 -5.00
N SER A 37 -7.42 12.65 -5.64
CA SER A 37 -6.99 12.60 -7.04
C SER A 37 -5.69 11.83 -7.26
N GLN A 38 -4.86 11.75 -6.23
CA GLN A 38 -3.55 11.12 -6.24
C GLN A 38 -3.31 10.35 -4.95
N THR A 39 -2.55 9.27 -5.04
CA THR A 39 -2.13 8.51 -3.86
C THR A 39 -0.85 7.74 -4.16
N SER A 40 -0.14 7.31 -3.12
CA SER A 40 0.95 6.37 -3.29
C SER A 40 0.44 4.93 -3.39
N ARG A 41 1.20 4.04 -4.04
CA ARG A 41 0.81 2.62 -4.15
C ARG A 41 0.59 2.00 -2.78
N LEU A 42 1.43 2.39 -1.80
CA LEU A 42 1.28 1.96 -0.41
C LEU A 42 0.03 2.54 0.25
N GLY A 43 -0.29 3.81 0.00
CA GLY A 43 -1.49 4.47 0.50
C GLY A 43 -2.77 3.82 -0.02
N CYS A 44 -2.83 3.55 -1.33
CA CYS A 44 -3.92 2.82 -1.98
C CYS A 44 -4.10 1.43 -1.34
N PHE A 45 -3.02 0.66 -1.22
CA PHE A 45 -3.06 -0.67 -0.62
C PHE A 45 -3.61 -0.65 0.81
N LYS A 46 -3.14 0.29 1.65
CA LYS A 46 -3.65 0.44 3.03
C LYS A 46 -5.13 0.77 3.07
N ARG A 47 -5.60 1.68 2.21
CA ARG A 47 -7.02 2.06 2.14
C ARG A 47 -7.91 0.89 1.72
N VAL A 48 -7.52 0.17 0.68
CA VAL A 48 -8.23 -1.04 0.20
C VAL A 48 -8.23 -2.12 1.29
N TRP A 49 -7.09 -2.35 1.95
CA TRP A 49 -6.98 -3.33 3.01
C TRP A 49 -7.86 -3.00 4.22
N SER A 50 -7.90 -1.73 4.65
CA SER A 50 -8.83 -1.30 5.70
C SER A 50 -10.29 -1.49 5.28
N TYR A 51 -10.65 -1.13 4.05
CA TYR A 51 -12.00 -1.32 3.53
C TYR A 51 -12.42 -2.79 3.52
N ILE A 52 -11.53 -3.70 3.09
CA ILE A 52 -11.77 -5.15 3.11
C ILE A 52 -12.04 -5.64 4.54
N LYS A 53 -11.27 -5.17 5.53
CA LYS A 53 -11.45 -5.53 6.94
C LYS A 53 -12.75 -4.97 7.52
N GLU A 54 -13.03 -3.68 7.28
CA GLU A 54 -14.21 -3.00 7.80
C GLU A 54 -15.52 -3.60 7.24
N ASN A 55 -15.50 -4.03 5.99
CA ASN A 55 -16.68 -4.60 5.32
C ASN A 55 -16.71 -6.14 5.39
N ASN A 56 -15.80 -6.78 6.14
CA ASN A 56 -15.69 -8.24 6.25
C ASN A 56 -15.63 -8.95 4.88
N LEU A 57 -15.02 -8.31 3.88
CA LEU A 57 -14.86 -8.84 2.51
C LEU A 57 -13.73 -9.88 2.42
N GLN A 58 -13.22 -10.33 3.56
CA GLN A 58 -12.22 -11.37 3.62
C GLN A 58 -12.86 -12.71 3.30
N VAL A 59 -12.72 -13.17 2.06
CA VAL A 59 -13.01 -14.56 1.73
C VAL A 59 -11.93 -15.40 2.42
N LEU A 60 -12.36 -16.11 3.46
CA LEU A 60 -11.63 -17.05 4.29
C LEU A 60 -10.37 -17.64 3.59
N THR A 61 -9.20 -17.23 4.10
CA THR A 61 -7.96 -18.04 4.25
C THR A 61 -6.87 -18.04 3.17
N ILE A 62 -7.06 -17.66 1.89
CA ILE A 62 -6.01 -17.98 0.89
C ILE A 62 -5.00 -16.83 0.61
N LEU A 63 -5.37 -15.56 0.75
CA LEU A 63 -4.48 -14.46 0.34
C LEU A 63 -3.52 -13.96 1.43
N VAL A 64 -3.89 -14.06 2.71
CA VAL A 64 -3.14 -13.44 3.81
C VAL A 64 -1.88 -14.24 4.17
N SER A 65 -1.93 -15.57 4.07
CA SER A 65 -0.78 -16.45 4.37
C SER A 65 0.33 -16.42 3.32
N ARG A 66 0.15 -15.72 2.19
CA ARG A 66 1.19 -15.57 1.15
C ARG A 66 2.04 -14.30 1.31
N ILE A 67 1.70 -13.42 2.26
CA ILE A 67 2.38 -12.14 2.49
C ILE A 67 3.24 -12.15 3.78
N ASN A 68 3.14 -13.19 4.62
CA ASN A 68 3.99 -13.38 5.81
C ASN A 68 5.13 -14.36 5.52
#